data_AF-A0A9P8VTF6-F1
#
_entry.id   AF-A0A9P8VTF6-F1
#
_cell.length_a   1.000
_cell.length_b   1.000
_cell.length_c   1.000
_cell.angle_alpha   90.00
_cell.angle_beta   90.00
_cell.angle_gamma   90.00
#
_symmetry.space_group_name_H-M   'P 1'
#
loop_
_entity.id
_entity.type
_entity.pdbx_description
1 polymer ?
#
loop_
_entity_poly.entity_id
_entity_poly.type
_entity_poly.pdbx_seq_one_letter_code
_entity_poly.pdbx_strand_id
1 'polypeptide(L)'
;MENSSPSSTIYSSPPSSRTGPVMAETDPETASLHRAAILGESVPGDLSSDFTIRCTIRGIRHHDGFGAELMEHQQLPLSIKRALNARAIMGNRIPTAMDTPEQTPYCFWYPDIPSEDTLRQLLRHDLGKSMVYQVGRACAAGGYPTLYKELNLLPDVSIAEEARDSTASGSKEIYDSIVQEPCRYAVMDDYSRTVRGTPIPMAFLNGNTCTRSTLSRKKVIYNGSIDSSYLSEPVLDITEDWNLDVDGVPVNLQPISQETLGLLYSPLPLDLPNVDKDVLILMAAWSGNIDRYTRLRRERMIPGERECVIRGIYHHTFFAKWCHLNLDSTFYKHVHARFLMNNDLSWVTDLTPDDQLPEIIWHPNLASVVTYQELHRRKPIMEEQVAVALAKGGWFWQFSKLNPAPTDRVWEAASGCSDRRFAEFLDKKESEMQVPMDPEDFQRDNSLDGETYVISSEYLFQDHSLLYRELSLHDLGVESPFEQLEREGKGLSSAIGTIGFLLLHVSVTPRIQVPQDCVYMDLVTVYRRGPYVSPEDRKRLGCWPDPHRPPGGYRRLGNGHEGTFAEGGRT
;
A
#
# COMPACT_ATOMS: atom_id res chain seq x y z
N MET A 1 -10.66 -50.62 -24.20
CA MET A 1 -11.45 -50.29 -22.99
C MET A 1 -10.93 -48.96 -22.51
N GLU A 2 -11.74 -47.94 -22.79
CA GLU A 2 -11.33 -46.55 -22.98
C GLU A 2 -11.23 -45.76 -21.67
N ASN A 3 -10.24 -44.87 -21.66
CA ASN A 3 -10.11 -43.75 -20.75
C ASN A 3 -11.24 -42.74 -21.00
N SER A 4 -11.89 -42.28 -19.93
CA SER A 4 -12.72 -41.07 -19.96
C SER A 4 -12.31 -40.13 -18.82
N SER A 5 -11.74 -38.99 -19.25
CA SER A 5 -11.36 -37.83 -18.45
C SER A 5 -12.56 -37.18 -17.76
N PRO A 6 -12.40 -36.52 -16.60
CA PRO A 6 -13.38 -35.57 -16.09
C PRO A 6 -13.19 -34.19 -16.72
N SER A 7 -14.32 -33.63 -17.13
CA SER A 7 -14.52 -32.39 -17.87
C SER A 7 -13.87 -31.14 -17.24
N SER A 8 -13.26 -30.34 -18.10
CA SER A 8 -12.77 -28.99 -17.83
C SER A 8 -13.94 -28.03 -17.58
N THR A 9 -14.03 -27.50 -16.37
CA THR A 9 -14.85 -26.34 -16.05
C THR A 9 -14.21 -25.10 -16.68
N ILE A 10 -14.95 -24.44 -17.57
CA ILE A 10 -14.57 -23.21 -18.25
C ILE A 10 -14.44 -22.11 -17.19
N TYR A 11 -13.20 -21.73 -16.86
CA TYR A 11 -12.93 -20.48 -16.17
C TYR A 11 -13.04 -19.35 -17.19
N SER A 12 -14.10 -18.55 -17.08
CA SER A 12 -14.27 -17.30 -17.78
C SER A 12 -13.13 -16.36 -17.38
N SER A 13 -12.27 -15.99 -18.32
CA SER A 13 -11.24 -14.98 -18.15
C SER A 13 -11.85 -13.66 -17.65
N PRO A 14 -11.18 -12.91 -16.75
CA PRO A 14 -11.58 -11.54 -16.46
C PRO A 14 -11.44 -10.70 -17.73
N PRO A 15 -12.32 -9.70 -17.94
CA PRO A 15 -12.24 -8.84 -19.11
C PRO A 15 -10.88 -8.13 -19.13
N SER A 16 -10.24 -8.21 -20.30
CA SER A 16 -9.03 -7.48 -20.67
C SER A 16 -9.06 -6.06 -20.13
N SER A 17 -7.99 -5.68 -19.43
CA SER A 17 -7.67 -4.31 -19.04
C SER A 17 -7.83 -3.38 -20.23
N ARG A 18 -8.96 -2.67 -20.31
CA ARG A 18 -9.10 -1.50 -21.17
C ARG A 18 -8.17 -0.44 -20.62
N THR A 19 -7.08 -0.21 -21.33
CA THR A 19 -6.29 1.01 -21.26
C THR A 19 -7.24 2.18 -21.48
N GLY A 20 -7.62 2.86 -20.39
CA GLY A 20 -8.31 4.14 -20.48
C GLY A 20 -7.37 5.17 -21.11
N PRO A 21 -7.89 6.16 -21.85
CA PRO A 21 -7.08 7.25 -22.35
C PRO A 21 -6.46 8.00 -21.17
N VAL A 22 -5.17 8.32 -21.27
CA VAL A 22 -4.50 9.30 -20.40
C VAL A 22 -5.33 10.58 -20.47
N MET A 23 -6.00 10.94 -19.38
CA MET A 23 -6.79 12.17 -19.33
C MET A 23 -5.84 13.37 -19.42
N ALA A 24 -5.92 14.08 -20.54
CA ALA A 24 -5.33 15.40 -20.71
C ALA A 24 -5.82 16.34 -19.59
N GLU A 25 -5.01 17.34 -19.24
CA GLU A 25 -5.42 18.42 -18.32
C GLU A 25 -6.85 18.86 -18.66
N THR A 26 -7.77 18.64 -17.73
CA THR A 26 -9.18 19.03 -17.91
C THR A 26 -9.26 20.52 -18.15
N ASP A 27 -9.99 20.94 -19.18
CA ASP A 27 -10.17 22.35 -19.47
C ASP A 27 -10.82 23.07 -18.25
N PRO A 28 -10.54 24.36 -18.04
CA PRO A 28 -11.03 25.12 -16.88
C PRO A 28 -12.57 25.16 -16.76
N GLU A 29 -13.30 25.05 -17.87
CA GLU A 29 -14.76 25.07 -17.89
C GLU A 29 -15.32 23.76 -17.33
N THR A 30 -14.76 22.62 -17.76
CA THR A 30 -15.06 21.29 -17.24
C THR A 30 -14.74 21.19 -15.74
N ALA A 31 -13.59 21.71 -15.29
CA ALA A 31 -13.25 21.75 -13.87
C ALA A 31 -14.25 22.58 -13.04
N SER A 32 -14.74 23.70 -13.59
CA SER A 32 -15.77 24.52 -12.97
C SER A 32 -17.11 23.77 -12.84
N LEU A 33 -17.51 23.03 -13.89
CA LEU A 33 -18.72 22.19 -13.86
C LEU A 33 -18.64 21.08 -12.81
N HIS A 34 -17.50 20.42 -12.67
CA HIS A 34 -17.29 19.40 -11.64
C HIS A 34 -17.40 19.97 -10.23
N ARG A 35 -16.85 21.17 -10.00
CA ARG A 35 -16.98 21.88 -8.72
C ARG A 35 -18.43 22.24 -8.41
N ALA A 36 -19.15 22.80 -9.39
CA ALA A 36 -20.57 23.13 -9.23
C ALA A 36 -21.41 21.89 -8.91
N ALA A 37 -21.09 20.74 -9.51
CA ALA A 37 -21.77 19.48 -9.22
C ALA A 37 -21.51 19.00 -7.79
N ILE A 38 -20.25 19.03 -7.33
CA ILE A 38 -19.88 18.63 -5.96
C ILE A 38 -20.57 19.51 -4.92
N LEU A 39 -20.67 20.81 -5.18
CA LEU A 39 -21.31 21.80 -4.31
C LEU A 39 -22.84 21.78 -4.37
N GLY A 40 -23.43 20.93 -5.22
CA GLY A 40 -24.87 20.84 -5.42
C GLY A 40 -25.48 22.10 -6.07
N GLU A 41 -24.69 22.88 -6.80
CA GLU A 41 -25.10 24.15 -7.41
C GLU A 41 -25.71 23.95 -8.81
N SER A 42 -25.21 22.98 -9.56
CA SER A 42 -25.69 22.70 -10.92
C SER A 42 -25.46 21.24 -11.32
N VAL A 43 -26.46 20.63 -11.97
CA VAL A 43 -26.35 19.27 -12.52
C VAL A 43 -25.63 19.33 -13.87
N PRO A 44 -24.56 18.53 -14.07
CA PRO A 44 -23.87 18.48 -15.36
C PRO A 44 -24.79 18.01 -16.49
N GLY A 45 -24.74 18.70 -17.63
CA GLY A 45 -25.52 18.32 -18.82
C GLY A 45 -25.04 17.05 -19.50
N ASP A 46 -23.76 16.69 -19.34
CA ASP A 46 -23.17 15.45 -19.83
C ASP A 46 -22.72 14.56 -18.66
N LEU A 47 -23.21 13.33 -18.63
CA LEU A 47 -22.90 12.29 -17.63
C LEU A 47 -22.15 11.10 -18.27
N SER A 48 -21.44 11.32 -19.38
CA SER A 48 -20.67 10.29 -20.08
C SER A 48 -19.37 9.88 -19.38
N SER A 49 -18.74 10.81 -18.67
CA SER A 49 -17.48 10.60 -17.94
C SER A 49 -17.73 10.04 -16.54
N ASP A 50 -17.00 8.98 -16.17
CA ASP A 50 -17.08 8.41 -14.81
C ASP A 50 -16.78 9.47 -13.76
N PHE A 51 -15.78 10.33 -14.00
CA PHE A 51 -15.44 11.40 -13.07
C PHE A 51 -16.57 12.42 -12.88
N THR A 52 -17.24 12.82 -13.97
CA THR A 52 -18.43 13.69 -13.88
C THR A 52 -19.57 13.00 -13.10
N ILE A 53 -19.75 11.70 -13.30
CA ILE A 53 -20.71 10.88 -12.52
C ILE A 53 -20.34 10.93 -11.03
N ARG A 54 -19.07 10.74 -10.66
CA ARG A 54 -18.62 10.79 -9.24
C ARG A 54 -18.86 12.16 -8.60
N CYS A 55 -18.52 13.25 -9.29
CA CYS A 55 -18.83 14.62 -8.84
C CYS A 55 -20.33 14.84 -8.63
N THR A 56 -21.16 14.30 -9.55
CA THR A 56 -22.63 14.39 -9.45
C THR A 56 -23.17 13.58 -8.28
N ILE A 57 -22.67 12.35 -8.07
CA ILE A 57 -23.05 11.50 -6.93
C ILE A 57 -22.69 12.21 -5.62
N ARG A 58 -21.51 12.83 -5.54
CA ARG A 58 -21.11 13.63 -4.37
C ARG A 58 -22.14 14.70 -4.05
N GLY A 59 -22.52 15.51 -5.06
CA GLY A 59 -23.55 16.52 -4.95
C GLY A 59 -24.88 15.95 -4.43
N ILE A 60 -25.36 14.86 -5.05
CA ILE A 60 -26.63 14.21 -4.70
C ILE A 60 -26.63 13.75 -3.24
N ARG A 61 -25.52 13.16 -2.77
CA ARG A 61 -25.45 12.63 -1.41
C ARG A 61 -25.43 13.75 -0.36
N HIS A 62 -24.77 14.87 -0.65
CA HIS A 62 -24.52 15.94 0.33
C HIS A 62 -25.57 17.07 0.30
N HIS A 63 -26.30 17.26 -0.79
CA HIS A 63 -27.23 18.37 -0.96
C HIS A 63 -28.66 17.85 -1.19
N ASP A 64 -29.53 18.00 -0.17
CA ASP A 64 -30.90 17.51 -0.27
C ASP A 64 -31.69 18.27 -1.35
N GLY A 65 -32.30 17.52 -2.27
CA GLY A 65 -33.02 18.08 -3.43
C GLY A 65 -32.18 18.28 -4.69
N PHE A 66 -30.84 18.23 -4.61
CA PHE A 66 -29.98 18.28 -5.79
C PHE A 66 -30.14 17.01 -6.65
N GLY A 67 -30.23 17.18 -7.97
CA GLY A 67 -30.39 16.08 -8.92
C GLY A 67 -31.78 15.46 -8.91
N ALA A 68 -32.77 16.09 -8.27
CA ALA A 68 -34.17 15.62 -8.29
C ALA A 68 -34.72 15.58 -9.73
N GLU A 69 -34.30 16.52 -10.58
CA GLU A 69 -34.63 16.55 -12.01
C GLU A 69 -34.13 15.31 -12.77
N LEU A 70 -33.07 14.66 -12.27
CA LEU A 70 -32.54 13.45 -12.91
C LEU A 70 -33.50 12.27 -12.80
N MET A 71 -34.37 12.23 -11.77
CA MET A 71 -35.32 11.12 -11.55
C MET A 71 -36.26 10.88 -12.75
N GLU A 72 -36.52 11.91 -13.55
CA GLU A 72 -37.40 11.84 -14.73
C GLU A 72 -36.69 11.24 -15.97
N HIS A 73 -35.36 11.10 -15.93
CA HIS A 73 -34.59 10.57 -17.04
C HIS A 73 -34.63 9.03 -17.08
N GLN A 74 -35.18 8.48 -18.18
CA GLN A 74 -35.32 7.02 -18.36
C GLN A 74 -33.98 6.25 -18.36
N GLN A 75 -32.89 6.86 -18.85
CA GLN A 75 -31.57 6.20 -19.01
C GLN A 75 -30.48 6.82 -18.12
N LEU A 76 -30.70 6.79 -16.80
CA LEU A 76 -29.67 7.15 -15.83
C LEU A 76 -28.71 5.99 -15.51
N PRO A 77 -27.41 6.28 -15.32
CA PRO A 77 -26.47 5.35 -14.69
C PRO A 77 -27.00 4.80 -13.36
N LEU A 78 -26.80 3.51 -13.11
CA LEU A 78 -27.29 2.85 -11.87
C LEU A 78 -26.71 3.46 -10.59
N SER A 79 -25.46 3.93 -10.63
CA SER A 79 -24.80 4.60 -9.50
C SER A 79 -25.50 5.90 -9.10
N ILE A 80 -26.01 6.67 -10.07
CA ILE A 80 -26.82 7.87 -9.80
C ILE A 80 -28.17 7.49 -9.20
N LYS A 81 -28.84 6.44 -9.72
CA LYS A 81 -30.10 5.95 -9.12
C LYS A 81 -29.90 5.53 -7.66
N ARG A 82 -28.84 4.78 -7.37
CA ARG A 82 -28.47 4.41 -5.98
C ARG A 82 -28.19 5.63 -5.12
N ALA A 83 -27.49 6.64 -5.65
CA ALA A 83 -27.21 7.88 -4.92
C ALA A 83 -28.49 8.64 -4.55
N LEU A 84 -29.45 8.76 -5.49
CA LEU A 84 -30.75 9.39 -5.26
C LEU A 84 -31.56 8.63 -4.20
N ASN A 85 -31.60 7.30 -4.29
CA ASN A 85 -32.24 6.44 -3.29
C ASN A 85 -31.59 6.58 -1.91
N ALA A 86 -30.25 6.62 -1.85
CA ALA A 86 -29.51 6.86 -0.61
C ALA A 86 -29.87 8.21 -0.01
N ARG A 87 -29.86 9.30 -0.80
CA ARG A 87 -30.21 10.65 -0.35
C ARG A 87 -31.63 10.74 0.17
N ALA A 88 -32.59 10.09 -0.51
CA ALA A 88 -33.96 10.02 -0.03
C ALA A 88 -34.04 9.38 1.37
N ILE A 89 -33.39 8.22 1.57
CA ILE A 89 -33.36 7.54 2.87
C ILE A 89 -32.71 8.43 3.94
N MET A 90 -31.55 9.04 3.63
CA MET A 90 -30.86 9.99 4.50
C MET A 90 -31.72 11.20 4.87
N GLY A 91 -32.55 11.67 3.94
CA GLY A 91 -33.56 12.71 4.13
C GLY A 91 -34.85 12.24 4.81
N ASN A 92 -34.85 11.05 5.43
CA ASN A 92 -36.00 10.43 6.09
C ASN A 92 -37.20 10.10 5.18
N ARG A 93 -36.95 9.81 3.89
CA ARG A 93 -37.98 9.47 2.89
C ARG A 93 -37.72 8.08 2.30
N ILE A 94 -38.77 7.27 2.18
CA ILE A 94 -38.67 5.97 1.52
C ILE A 94 -38.65 6.17 0.00
N PRO A 95 -37.62 5.69 -0.73
CA PRO A 95 -37.54 5.88 -2.17
C PRO A 95 -38.70 5.20 -2.89
N THR A 96 -39.33 5.91 -3.83
CA THR A 96 -40.43 5.39 -4.65
C THR A 96 -39.98 4.67 -5.92
N ALA A 97 -38.74 4.91 -6.37
CA ALA A 97 -38.18 4.39 -7.62
C ALA A 97 -37.10 3.30 -7.40
N MET A 98 -37.13 2.65 -6.23
CA MET A 98 -36.24 1.54 -5.89
C MET A 98 -37.00 0.23 -6.18
N ASP A 99 -37.00 -0.15 -7.46
CA ASP A 99 -37.78 -1.26 -8.02
C ASP A 99 -36.95 -2.54 -8.20
N THR A 100 -35.62 -2.43 -8.34
CA THR A 100 -34.71 -3.56 -8.52
C THR A 100 -33.61 -3.62 -7.47
N PRO A 101 -33.08 -4.81 -7.12
CA PRO A 101 -31.99 -4.96 -6.16
C PRO A 101 -30.75 -4.12 -6.51
N GLU A 102 -30.45 -3.93 -7.80
CA GLU A 102 -29.28 -3.17 -8.29
C GLU A 102 -29.40 -1.65 -8.02
N GLN A 103 -30.60 -1.18 -7.70
CA GLN A 103 -30.90 0.20 -7.31
C GLN A 103 -30.86 0.41 -5.79
N THR A 104 -30.67 -0.66 -5.01
CA THR A 104 -30.53 -0.54 -3.55
C THR A 104 -29.17 0.07 -3.21
N PRO A 105 -29.13 1.15 -2.43
CA PRO A 105 -27.87 1.75 -2.02
C PRO A 105 -27.16 0.87 -0.99
N TYR A 106 -25.86 0.67 -1.17
CA TYR A 106 -25.04 -0.05 -0.19
C TYR A 106 -24.79 0.80 1.07
N CYS A 107 -24.54 2.12 0.89
CA CYS A 107 -24.36 3.08 1.98
C CYS A 107 -25.41 4.22 1.90
N PHE A 108 -26.23 4.35 2.94
CA PHE A 108 -27.27 5.39 3.07
C PHE A 108 -27.31 6.03 4.46
N TRP A 109 -26.25 5.88 5.27
CA TRP A 109 -26.13 6.47 6.62
C TRP A 109 -25.03 7.55 6.69
N TYR A 110 -24.57 8.03 5.54
CA TYR A 110 -23.54 9.05 5.40
C TYR A 110 -23.79 9.96 4.17
N PRO A 111 -23.77 11.30 4.31
CA PRO A 111 -23.32 12.06 5.50
C PRO A 111 -24.33 12.12 6.65
N ASP A 112 -25.62 12.06 6.33
CA ASP A 112 -26.70 12.15 7.30
C ASP A 112 -27.19 10.75 7.68
N ILE A 113 -27.47 10.54 8.97
CA ILE A 113 -27.99 9.26 9.46
C ILE A 113 -29.53 9.31 9.42
N PRO A 114 -30.20 8.36 8.77
CA PRO A 114 -31.66 8.27 8.82
C PRO A 114 -32.17 8.01 10.25
N SER A 115 -33.38 8.46 10.54
CA SER A 115 -34.05 8.18 11.80
C SER A 115 -34.39 6.69 11.96
N GLU A 116 -34.47 6.22 13.20
CA GLU A 116 -34.90 4.85 13.49
C GLU A 116 -36.27 4.53 12.87
N ASP A 117 -37.20 5.48 12.86
CA ASP A 117 -38.52 5.33 12.24
C ASP A 117 -38.43 5.12 10.73
N THR A 118 -37.57 5.87 10.04
CA THR A 118 -37.31 5.69 8.61
C THR A 118 -36.71 4.31 8.34
N LEU A 119 -35.78 3.84 9.16
CA LEU A 119 -35.22 2.49 9.02
C LEU A 119 -36.28 1.41 9.19
N ARG A 120 -37.18 1.56 10.17
CA ARG A 120 -38.33 0.65 10.38
C ARG A 120 -39.30 0.67 9.21
N GLN A 121 -39.57 1.84 8.63
CA GLN A 121 -40.39 1.96 7.42
C GLN A 121 -39.71 1.33 6.20
N LEU A 122 -38.40 1.51 6.07
CA LEU A 122 -37.60 0.90 4.99
C LEU A 122 -37.70 -0.62 5.05
N LEU A 123 -37.55 -1.25 6.23
CA LEU A 123 -37.69 -2.71 6.39
C LEU A 123 -39.07 -3.25 5.99
N ARG A 124 -40.11 -2.41 5.99
CA ARG A 124 -41.47 -2.76 5.53
C ARG A 124 -41.63 -2.64 4.02
N HIS A 125 -40.75 -1.90 3.34
CA HIS A 125 -40.72 -1.78 1.89
C HIS A 125 -40.29 -3.10 1.24
N ASP A 126 -40.76 -3.37 0.02
CA ASP A 126 -40.59 -4.67 -0.65
C ASP A 126 -39.12 -5.10 -0.78
N LEU A 127 -38.26 -4.18 -1.23
CA LEU A 127 -36.81 -4.41 -1.30
C LEU A 127 -36.07 -4.14 0.01
N GLY A 128 -36.69 -3.50 1.00
CA GLY A 128 -36.01 -3.20 2.26
C GLY A 128 -35.69 -4.44 3.09
N LYS A 129 -36.40 -5.55 2.85
CA LYS A 129 -36.14 -6.85 3.50
C LYS A 129 -34.80 -7.47 3.13
N SER A 130 -34.25 -7.15 1.95
CA SER A 130 -32.90 -7.61 1.57
C SER A 130 -31.79 -6.69 2.10
N MET A 131 -32.14 -5.55 2.70
CA MET A 131 -31.20 -4.52 3.16
C MET A 131 -30.93 -4.60 4.68
N VAL A 132 -31.26 -5.72 5.34
CA VAL A 132 -31.19 -5.83 6.81
C VAL A 132 -29.80 -5.57 7.38
N TYR A 133 -28.72 -5.96 6.68
CA TYR A 133 -27.35 -5.69 7.13
C TYR A 133 -26.96 -4.22 6.96
N GLN A 134 -27.39 -3.59 5.86
CA GLN A 134 -27.20 -2.16 5.64
C GLN A 134 -27.98 -1.34 6.68
N VAL A 135 -29.20 -1.75 7.04
CA VAL A 135 -29.96 -1.15 8.15
C VAL A 135 -29.26 -1.39 9.48
N GLY A 136 -28.71 -2.58 9.71
CA GLY A 136 -27.90 -2.89 10.89
C GLY A 136 -26.68 -1.99 11.03
N ARG A 137 -25.98 -1.72 9.93
CA ARG A 137 -24.85 -0.79 9.91
C ARG A 137 -25.28 0.67 10.09
N ALA A 138 -26.44 1.07 9.55
CA ALA A 138 -27.03 2.37 9.86
C ALA A 138 -27.38 2.51 11.35
N CYS A 139 -27.85 1.43 12.00
CA CYS A 139 -28.07 1.40 13.45
C CYS A 139 -26.76 1.56 14.24
N ALA A 140 -25.68 0.92 13.79
CA ALA A 140 -24.36 1.09 14.36
C ALA A 140 -23.83 2.53 14.21
N ALA A 141 -24.05 3.16 13.05
CA ALA A 141 -23.68 4.56 12.86
C ALA A 141 -24.53 5.52 13.72
N GLY A 142 -25.85 5.28 13.81
CA GLY A 142 -26.83 6.12 14.52
C GLY A 142 -26.99 5.87 16.00
N GLY A 143 -26.48 4.76 16.53
CA GLY A 143 -26.67 4.35 17.91
C GLY A 143 -28.10 3.93 18.21
N TYR A 144 -28.67 3.03 17.40
CA TYR A 144 -30.03 2.48 17.56
C TYR A 144 -30.00 1.01 18.04
N PRO A 145 -29.59 0.71 19.28
CA PRO A 145 -29.37 -0.66 19.75
C PRO A 145 -30.66 -1.49 19.80
N THR A 146 -31.81 -0.87 20.07
CA THR A 146 -33.11 -1.55 20.11
C THR A 146 -33.47 -2.11 18.74
N LEU A 147 -33.45 -1.26 17.69
CA LEU A 147 -33.71 -1.71 16.33
C LEU A 147 -32.65 -2.74 15.88
N TYR A 148 -31.37 -2.51 16.18
CA TYR A 148 -30.31 -3.45 15.83
C TYR A 148 -30.58 -4.88 16.38
N LYS A 149 -30.99 -4.98 17.64
CA LYS A 149 -31.33 -6.27 18.28
C LYS A 149 -32.53 -6.95 17.61
N GLU A 150 -33.53 -6.19 17.19
CA GLU A 150 -34.70 -6.72 16.49
C GLU A 150 -34.37 -7.33 15.12
N LEU A 151 -33.31 -6.86 14.45
CA LEU A 151 -32.88 -7.40 13.16
C LEU A 151 -32.33 -8.83 13.27
N ASN A 152 -31.88 -9.25 14.47
CA ASN A 152 -31.34 -10.58 14.74
C ASN A 152 -30.27 -11.01 13.71
N LEU A 153 -29.32 -10.12 13.45
CA LEU A 153 -28.23 -10.35 12.50
C LEU A 153 -27.17 -11.27 13.09
N LEU A 154 -26.37 -11.89 12.23
CA LEU A 154 -25.11 -12.47 12.67
C LEU A 154 -24.18 -11.35 13.19
N PRO A 155 -23.31 -11.63 14.17
CA PRO A 155 -22.35 -10.68 14.71
C PRO A 155 -21.29 -10.30 13.66
N ASP A 156 -21.64 -9.34 12.81
CA ASP A 156 -20.85 -8.89 11.67
C ASP A 156 -19.75 -7.90 12.09
N VAL A 157 -18.52 -8.15 11.65
CA VAL A 157 -17.36 -7.33 12.02
C VAL A 157 -17.40 -5.92 11.42
N SER A 158 -18.04 -5.71 10.26
CA SER A 158 -18.14 -4.40 9.64
C SER A 158 -19.13 -3.50 10.40
N ILE A 159 -20.22 -4.07 10.90
CA ILE A 159 -21.13 -3.38 11.82
C ILE A 159 -20.40 -3.03 13.13
N ALA A 160 -19.58 -3.94 13.68
CA ALA A 160 -18.79 -3.63 14.88
C ALA A 160 -17.77 -2.52 14.63
N GLU A 161 -17.06 -2.53 13.50
CA GLU A 161 -16.10 -1.47 13.16
C GLU A 161 -16.80 -0.11 13.03
N GLU A 162 -17.98 -0.05 12.39
CA GLU A 162 -18.80 1.17 12.31
C GLU A 162 -19.29 1.63 13.69
N ALA A 163 -19.76 0.71 14.53
CA ALA A 163 -20.26 1.00 15.87
C ALA A 163 -19.16 1.55 16.79
N ARG A 164 -17.93 1.05 16.66
CA ARG A 164 -16.74 1.54 17.37
C ARG A 164 -16.32 2.94 16.91
N ASP A 165 -16.47 3.23 15.63
CA ASP A 165 -16.12 4.52 15.03
C ASP A 165 -17.14 5.62 15.35
N SER A 166 -18.40 5.23 15.56
CA SER A 166 -19.49 6.16 15.86
C SER A 166 -19.35 6.81 17.24
N THR A 167 -19.69 8.10 17.32
CA THR A 167 -19.77 8.87 18.57
C THR A 167 -21.17 8.83 19.20
N ALA A 168 -22.14 8.16 18.58
CA ALA A 168 -23.50 8.08 19.10
C ALA A 168 -23.57 7.18 20.35
N SER A 169 -24.36 7.60 21.34
CA SER A 169 -24.39 6.97 22.67
C SER A 169 -24.75 5.47 22.65
N GLY A 170 -25.66 5.05 21.76
CA GLY A 170 -26.09 3.65 21.64
C GLY A 170 -25.14 2.76 20.83
N SER A 171 -24.17 3.31 20.11
CA SER A 171 -23.28 2.54 19.23
C SER A 171 -22.35 1.64 20.02
N LYS A 172 -21.91 2.08 21.20
CA LYS A 172 -21.09 1.26 22.11
C LYS A 172 -21.80 -0.04 22.51
N GLU A 173 -23.10 0.00 22.75
CA GLU A 173 -23.88 -1.19 23.11
C GLU A 173 -23.92 -2.20 21.95
N ILE A 174 -24.07 -1.70 20.70
CA ILE A 174 -24.01 -2.54 19.50
C ILE A 174 -22.62 -3.16 19.36
N TYR A 175 -21.57 -2.35 19.46
CA TYR A 175 -20.19 -2.82 19.42
C TYR A 175 -19.94 -3.93 20.45
N ASP A 176 -20.23 -3.65 21.72
CA ASP A 176 -20.00 -4.58 22.83
C ASP A 176 -20.79 -5.89 22.61
N SER A 177 -22.03 -5.80 22.10
CA SER A 177 -22.85 -6.99 21.79
C SER A 177 -22.26 -7.88 20.70
N ILE A 178 -21.54 -7.31 19.72
CA ILE A 178 -20.92 -8.08 18.63
C ILE A 178 -19.57 -8.64 19.07
N VAL A 179 -18.72 -7.84 19.73
CA VAL A 179 -17.35 -8.26 20.07
C VAL A 179 -17.29 -9.26 21.21
N GLN A 180 -18.33 -9.38 22.03
CA GLN A 180 -18.45 -10.37 23.09
C GLN A 180 -18.88 -11.76 22.56
N GLU A 181 -19.36 -11.85 21.32
CA GLU A 181 -19.75 -13.13 20.73
C GLU A 181 -18.52 -14.03 20.48
N PRO A 182 -18.61 -15.33 20.77
CA PRO A 182 -17.49 -16.26 20.60
C PRO A 182 -17.12 -16.48 19.13
N CYS A 183 -18.06 -16.28 18.21
CA CYS A 183 -17.85 -16.37 16.77
C CYS A 183 -18.45 -15.15 16.08
N ARG A 184 -17.62 -14.39 15.37
CA ARG A 184 -18.00 -13.24 14.55
C ARG A 184 -17.86 -13.55 13.08
N TYR A 185 -18.57 -12.81 12.25
CA TYR A 185 -18.68 -13.09 10.82
C TYR A 185 -18.24 -11.89 9.98
N ALA A 186 -17.66 -12.15 8.81
CA ALA A 186 -17.59 -11.17 7.74
C ALA A 186 -18.74 -11.46 6.76
N VAL A 187 -19.81 -10.67 6.89
CA VAL A 187 -21.02 -10.73 6.06
C VAL A 187 -21.01 -9.59 5.05
N MET A 188 -20.78 -8.36 5.51
CA MET A 188 -20.66 -7.20 4.63
C MET A 188 -19.26 -7.12 4.02
N ASP A 189 -19.19 -6.76 2.74
CA ASP A 189 -17.94 -6.60 2.00
C ASP A 189 -17.89 -5.25 1.28
N ASP A 190 -17.12 -4.33 1.85
CA ASP A 190 -17.00 -2.96 1.36
C ASP A 190 -16.16 -2.84 0.08
N TYR A 191 -15.32 -3.83 -0.24
CA TYR A 191 -14.56 -3.83 -1.50
C TYR A 191 -15.48 -4.03 -2.70
N SER A 192 -16.43 -4.96 -2.56
CA SER A 192 -17.38 -5.30 -3.62
C SER A 192 -18.73 -4.58 -3.48
N ARG A 193 -18.98 -3.91 -2.35
CA ARG A 193 -20.27 -3.31 -1.96
C ARG A 193 -21.39 -4.35 -1.95
N THR A 194 -21.11 -5.53 -1.36
CA THR A 194 -22.05 -6.64 -1.32
C THR A 194 -22.29 -7.16 0.10
N VAL A 195 -23.43 -7.84 0.27
CA VAL A 195 -23.72 -8.66 1.45
C VAL A 195 -23.54 -10.12 1.02
N ARG A 196 -22.61 -10.84 1.64
CA ARG A 196 -22.25 -12.21 1.26
C ARG A 196 -23.41 -13.16 1.55
N GLY A 197 -23.82 -13.93 0.54
CA GLY A 197 -24.77 -15.03 0.73
C GLY A 197 -24.21 -16.17 1.60
N THR A 198 -22.89 -16.28 1.70
CA THR A 198 -22.20 -17.22 2.59
C THR A 198 -21.26 -16.44 3.51
N PRO A 199 -21.69 -16.16 4.76
CA PRO A 199 -20.86 -15.50 5.77
C PRO A 199 -19.55 -16.24 6.04
N ILE A 200 -18.45 -15.50 6.23
CA ILE A 200 -17.16 -16.08 6.62
C ILE A 200 -17.08 -16.07 8.16
N PRO A 201 -17.02 -17.25 8.82
CA PRO A 201 -16.93 -17.31 10.29
C PRO A 201 -15.53 -16.97 10.79
N MET A 202 -15.39 -16.79 12.11
CA MET A 202 -14.13 -16.49 12.79
C MET A 202 -13.44 -15.22 12.28
N ALA A 203 -14.25 -14.22 11.91
CA ALA A 203 -13.76 -12.92 11.49
C ALA A 203 -13.31 -12.08 12.69
N PHE A 204 -12.31 -11.23 12.46
CA PHE A 204 -11.80 -10.26 13.40
C PHE A 204 -11.91 -8.86 12.82
N LEU A 205 -11.88 -7.85 13.69
CA LEU A 205 -11.82 -6.46 13.27
C LEU A 205 -10.44 -6.25 12.61
N ASN A 206 -10.40 -5.97 11.32
CA ASN A 206 -9.18 -5.97 10.53
C ASN A 206 -9.03 -4.70 9.68
N GLY A 207 -9.83 -3.66 9.91
CA GLY A 207 -9.79 -2.41 9.15
C GLY A 207 -10.11 -2.59 7.66
N ASN A 208 -11.03 -3.51 7.37
CA ASN A 208 -11.55 -3.75 6.02
C ASN A 208 -12.88 -3.02 5.77
N THR A 209 -13.36 -2.27 6.75
CA THR A 209 -14.61 -1.52 6.70
C THR A 209 -14.33 -0.05 6.40
N CYS A 210 -15.07 0.53 5.47
CA CYS A 210 -15.11 1.95 5.22
C CYS A 210 -16.03 2.63 6.25
N THR A 211 -15.50 2.90 7.44
CA THR A 211 -16.26 3.57 8.52
C THR A 211 -16.57 5.03 8.20
N ARG A 212 -17.47 5.66 8.97
CA ARG A 212 -17.78 7.09 8.87
C ARG A 212 -16.53 7.98 8.90
N SER A 213 -15.57 7.74 9.79
CA SER A 213 -14.32 8.52 9.84
C SER A 213 -13.49 8.34 8.56
N THR A 214 -13.47 7.13 7.98
CA THR A 214 -12.84 6.87 6.69
C THR A 214 -13.53 7.65 5.56
N LEU A 215 -14.88 7.70 5.54
CA LEU A 215 -15.65 8.48 4.57
C LEU A 215 -15.47 10.01 4.71
N SER A 216 -15.08 10.48 5.90
CA SER A 216 -14.78 11.89 6.12
C SER A 216 -13.45 12.33 5.52
N ARG A 217 -12.59 11.39 5.11
CA ARG A 217 -11.34 11.67 4.41
C ARG A 217 -11.64 12.03 2.95
N LYS A 218 -11.36 13.28 2.59
CA LYS A 218 -11.73 13.88 1.31
C LYS A 218 -10.57 13.84 0.30
N LYS A 219 -10.90 13.59 -0.97
CA LYS A 219 -10.02 13.81 -2.13
C LYS A 219 -10.31 15.17 -2.73
N VAL A 220 -9.43 16.13 -2.47
CA VAL A 220 -9.62 17.53 -2.84
C VAL A 220 -9.28 17.77 -4.32
N ILE A 221 -10.20 18.38 -5.06
CA ILE A 221 -9.98 18.84 -6.43
C ILE A 221 -9.52 20.29 -6.37
N TYR A 222 -8.28 20.59 -6.78
CA TYR A 222 -7.76 21.96 -6.79
C TYR A 222 -8.24 22.78 -8.00
N ASN A 223 -8.28 24.10 -7.86
CA ASN A 223 -8.64 25.01 -8.95
C ASN A 223 -7.59 24.96 -10.07
N GLY A 224 -7.99 24.49 -11.26
CA GLY A 224 -7.25 24.69 -12.52
C GLY A 224 -6.40 23.52 -13.00
N SER A 225 -6.21 22.47 -12.21
CA SER A 225 -5.70 21.19 -12.72
C SER A 225 -6.21 20.05 -11.86
N ILE A 226 -6.73 19.03 -12.53
CA ILE A 226 -6.92 17.73 -11.89
C ILE A 226 -5.64 16.98 -12.18
N ASP A 227 -4.78 16.85 -11.17
CA ASP A 227 -3.61 16.00 -11.32
C ASP A 227 -4.10 14.55 -11.44
N SER A 228 -4.07 14.03 -12.66
CA SER A 228 -4.58 12.71 -13.02
C SER A 228 -3.88 11.58 -12.25
N SER A 229 -2.68 11.83 -11.72
CA SER A 229 -1.97 10.88 -10.86
C SER A 229 -2.68 10.63 -9.52
N TYR A 230 -3.54 11.56 -9.06
CA TYR A 230 -4.32 11.45 -7.82
C TYR A 230 -5.77 10.97 -8.02
N LEU A 231 -6.21 10.81 -9.28
CA LEU A 231 -7.56 10.34 -9.64
C LEU A 231 -7.71 8.82 -9.70
N SER A 232 -6.86 8.07 -9.00
CA SER A 232 -7.10 6.63 -8.88
C SER A 232 -8.39 6.36 -8.07
N GLU A 233 -9.19 5.42 -8.54
CA GLU A 233 -10.35 4.91 -7.81
C GLU A 233 -9.92 4.49 -6.38
N PRO A 234 -10.58 4.99 -5.32
CA PRO A 234 -10.30 4.53 -3.97
C PRO A 234 -10.55 3.03 -3.83
N VAL A 235 -9.74 2.36 -3.02
CA VAL A 235 -9.93 0.92 -2.77
C VAL A 235 -11.27 0.63 -2.07
N LEU A 236 -11.76 1.56 -1.27
CA LEU A 236 -13.06 1.52 -0.62
C LEU A 236 -13.88 2.75 -1.05
N ASP A 237 -14.97 2.53 -1.78
CA ASP A 237 -15.86 3.57 -2.33
C ASP A 237 -17.34 3.19 -2.11
N ILE A 238 -17.72 3.00 -0.85
CA ILE A 238 -19.08 2.55 -0.50
C ILE A 238 -20.16 3.60 -0.78
N THR A 239 -19.75 4.87 -0.94
CA THR A 239 -20.58 6.03 -1.28
C THR A 239 -20.72 6.25 -2.79
N GLU A 240 -19.83 5.66 -3.59
CA GLU A 240 -19.76 5.77 -5.05
C GLU A 240 -19.34 7.15 -5.59
N ASP A 241 -18.81 8.01 -4.72
CA ASP A 241 -18.45 9.39 -5.01
C ASP A 241 -16.93 9.64 -4.98
N TRP A 242 -16.13 8.58 -4.79
CA TRP A 242 -14.67 8.64 -4.63
C TRP A 242 -14.20 9.52 -3.47
N ASN A 243 -15.10 9.89 -2.55
CA ASN A 243 -14.91 10.90 -1.52
C ASN A 243 -14.39 12.24 -2.09
N LEU A 244 -14.78 12.60 -3.31
CA LEU A 244 -14.36 13.86 -3.94
C LEU A 244 -14.88 15.07 -3.17
N ASP A 245 -14.08 16.12 -3.10
CA ASP A 245 -14.50 17.36 -2.48
C ASP A 245 -13.76 18.56 -3.09
N VAL A 246 -14.30 19.76 -2.90
CA VAL A 246 -13.65 21.01 -3.36
C VAL A 246 -12.75 21.61 -2.30
N ASP A 247 -12.96 21.22 -1.03
CA ASP A 247 -12.24 21.72 0.14
C ASP A 247 -11.83 20.58 1.08
N GLY A 248 -10.64 20.68 1.66
CA GLY A 248 -10.16 19.73 2.66
C GLY A 248 -8.65 19.73 2.79
N VAL A 249 -8.17 18.94 3.75
CA VAL A 249 -6.76 18.57 3.85
C VAL A 249 -6.62 17.23 3.13
N PRO A 250 -5.82 17.14 2.04
CA PRO A 250 -5.58 15.87 1.36
C PRO A 250 -5.17 14.78 2.35
N VAL A 251 -5.60 13.54 2.08
CA VAL A 251 -5.40 12.39 2.98
C VAL A 251 -3.93 12.15 3.29
N ASN A 252 -3.05 12.36 2.29
CA ASN A 252 -1.61 12.24 2.45
C ASN A 252 -1.01 13.33 3.36
N LEU A 253 -1.76 14.38 3.73
CA LEU A 253 -1.37 15.46 4.67
C LEU A 253 -1.73 15.23 6.14
N GLN A 254 -2.29 14.07 6.48
CA GLN A 254 -2.74 13.76 7.83
C GLN A 254 -1.69 13.04 8.69
N PRO A 255 -1.54 13.43 9.97
CA PRO A 255 -1.39 12.53 11.10
C PRO A 255 -1.10 11.04 10.95
N ILE A 256 0.14 10.52 11.05
CA ILE A 256 0.24 9.14 11.55
C ILE A 256 -0.05 9.17 13.06
N SER A 257 -1.10 8.47 13.49
CA SER A 257 -1.46 8.42 14.91
C SER A 257 -0.42 7.62 15.71
N GLN A 258 -0.25 7.96 17.00
CA GLN A 258 0.63 7.21 17.90
C GLN A 258 0.21 5.74 18.05
N GLU A 259 -1.09 5.47 17.96
CA GLU A 259 -1.62 4.11 17.98
C GLU A 259 -1.19 3.31 16.74
N THR A 260 -1.29 3.88 15.54
CA THR A 260 -0.78 3.26 14.30
C THR A 260 0.73 3.04 14.39
N LEU A 261 1.49 4.02 14.90
CA LEU A 261 2.94 3.91 15.08
C LEU A 261 3.31 2.77 16.04
N GLY A 262 2.59 2.63 17.15
CA GLY A 262 2.76 1.55 18.11
C GLY A 262 2.59 0.16 17.49
N LEU A 263 1.68 0.04 16.52
CA LEU A 263 1.43 -1.18 15.77
C LEU A 263 2.51 -1.49 14.72
N LEU A 264 3.50 -0.62 14.46
CA LEU A 264 4.60 -0.97 13.56
C LEU A 264 5.63 -1.89 14.22
N TYR A 265 5.83 -1.75 15.53
CA TYR A 265 6.85 -2.50 16.29
C TYR A 265 6.27 -3.47 17.33
N SER A 266 4.95 -3.51 17.51
CA SER A 266 4.27 -4.48 18.40
C SER A 266 3.64 -5.63 17.59
N PRO A 267 3.32 -6.80 18.17
CA PRO A 267 2.47 -7.79 17.51
C PRO A 267 1.09 -7.19 17.15
N LEU A 268 0.50 -7.58 16.01
CA LEU A 268 -0.84 -7.12 15.65
C LEU A 268 -1.88 -7.80 16.55
N PRO A 269 -2.74 -7.07 17.28
CA PRO A 269 -3.82 -7.67 18.04
C PRO A 269 -4.78 -8.39 17.10
N LEU A 270 -5.55 -9.38 17.56
CA LEU A 270 -6.53 -10.07 16.71
C LEU A 270 -7.56 -9.08 16.13
N ASP A 271 -8.14 -8.24 17.00
CA ASP A 271 -8.96 -7.10 16.61
C ASP A 271 -8.08 -5.86 16.50
N LEU A 272 -7.85 -5.40 15.27
CA LEU A 272 -7.16 -4.15 15.02
C LEU A 272 -7.98 -2.98 15.59
N PRO A 273 -7.34 -2.02 16.27
CA PRO A 273 -8.00 -0.78 16.65
C PRO A 273 -8.41 0.05 15.42
N ASN A 274 -9.07 1.18 15.66
CA ASN A 274 -9.47 2.08 14.59
C ASN A 274 -8.26 2.90 14.12
N VAL A 275 -7.48 2.33 13.21
CA VAL A 275 -6.21 2.90 12.74
C VAL A 275 -6.17 2.98 11.22
N ASP A 276 -5.32 3.87 10.71
CA ASP A 276 -4.96 3.87 9.31
C ASP A 276 -4.16 2.61 8.95
N LYS A 277 -4.86 1.68 8.31
CA LYS A 277 -4.32 0.38 7.93
C LYS A 277 -3.30 0.46 6.79
N ASP A 278 -3.36 1.52 5.96
CA ASP A 278 -2.53 1.64 4.76
C ASP A 278 -1.05 1.65 5.13
N VAL A 279 -0.69 2.41 6.16
CA VAL A 279 0.68 2.47 6.70
C VAL A 279 1.15 1.08 7.16
N LEU A 280 0.28 0.29 7.80
CA LEU A 280 0.63 -1.05 8.26
C LEU A 280 0.89 -2.01 7.08
N ILE A 281 0.10 -1.88 6.00
CA ILE A 281 0.28 -2.67 4.76
C ILE A 281 1.63 -2.34 4.12
N LEU A 282 1.89 -1.04 3.89
CA LEU A 282 3.12 -0.56 3.27
C LEU A 282 4.35 -1.02 4.07
N MET A 283 4.35 -0.86 5.38
CA MET A 283 5.47 -1.25 6.23
C MET A 283 5.66 -2.77 6.31
N ALA A 284 4.58 -3.55 6.27
CA ALA A 284 4.67 -5.01 6.21
C ALA A 284 5.29 -5.49 4.89
N ALA A 285 4.89 -4.90 3.76
CA ALA A 285 5.48 -5.16 2.45
C ALA A 285 6.95 -4.74 2.40
N TRP A 286 7.23 -3.51 2.82
CA TRP A 286 8.58 -2.93 2.87
C TRP A 286 9.54 -3.81 3.65
N SER A 287 9.15 -4.24 4.86
CA SER A 287 9.96 -5.11 5.72
C SER A 287 9.97 -6.59 5.33
N GLY A 288 9.28 -6.97 4.24
CA GLY A 288 9.16 -8.37 3.81
C GLY A 288 8.53 -9.28 4.88
N ASN A 289 7.64 -8.75 5.72
CA ASN A 289 7.01 -9.50 6.80
C ASN A 289 5.79 -10.26 6.26
N ILE A 290 5.97 -11.54 5.95
CA ILE A 290 4.94 -12.40 5.34
C ILE A 290 3.67 -12.47 6.20
N ASP A 291 3.79 -12.68 7.51
CA ASP A 291 2.64 -12.86 8.39
C ASP A 291 1.79 -11.60 8.48
N ARG A 292 2.43 -10.43 8.65
CA ARG A 292 1.74 -9.14 8.68
C ARG A 292 1.14 -8.80 7.32
N TYR A 293 1.92 -8.97 6.24
CA TYR A 293 1.48 -8.58 4.91
C TYR A 293 0.31 -9.45 4.43
N THR A 294 0.36 -10.77 4.64
CA THR A 294 -0.76 -11.67 4.30
C THR A 294 -2.05 -11.30 5.03
N ARG A 295 -1.93 -10.93 6.32
CA ARG A 295 -3.08 -10.54 7.14
C ARG A 295 -3.66 -9.17 6.75
N LEU A 296 -2.79 -8.21 6.43
CA LEU A 296 -3.17 -6.81 6.24
C LEU A 296 -3.50 -6.48 4.79
N ARG A 297 -2.85 -7.09 3.80
CA ARG A 297 -3.00 -6.72 2.39
C ARG A 297 -4.46 -6.77 1.96
N ARG A 298 -4.81 -5.89 1.02
CA ARG A 298 -6.14 -5.82 0.41
C ARG A 298 -6.16 -6.63 -0.88
N GLU A 299 -7.35 -6.80 -1.46
CA GLU A 299 -7.49 -7.47 -2.76
C GLU A 299 -6.80 -6.69 -3.89
N ARG A 300 -6.86 -5.36 -3.81
CA ARG A 300 -6.15 -4.43 -4.70
C ARG A 300 -5.04 -3.72 -3.94
N MET A 301 -3.89 -3.59 -4.58
CA MET A 301 -2.75 -2.86 -4.02
C MET A 301 -3.10 -1.38 -3.83
N ILE A 302 -2.67 -0.82 -2.70
CA ILE A 302 -2.77 0.63 -2.43
C ILE A 302 -1.61 1.38 -3.09
N PRO A 303 -1.73 2.72 -3.27
CA PRO A 303 -0.63 3.53 -3.77
C PRO A 303 0.66 3.31 -2.96
N GLY A 304 1.79 3.10 -3.64
CA GLY A 304 3.09 2.84 -3.03
C GLY A 304 3.32 1.38 -2.57
N GLU A 305 2.29 0.52 -2.56
CA GLU A 305 2.43 -0.86 -2.09
C GLU A 305 3.32 -1.68 -3.02
N ARG A 306 3.22 -1.47 -4.34
CA ARG A 306 4.02 -2.19 -5.33
C ARG A 306 5.51 -1.97 -5.11
N GLU A 307 5.91 -0.72 -4.87
CA GLU A 307 7.29 -0.32 -4.61
C GLU A 307 7.79 -0.94 -3.30
N CYS A 308 6.96 -0.93 -2.26
CA CYS A 308 7.26 -1.58 -0.98
C CYS A 308 7.43 -3.09 -1.12
N VAL A 309 6.59 -3.76 -1.91
CA VAL A 309 6.70 -5.20 -2.22
C VAL A 309 8.00 -5.49 -2.97
N ILE A 310 8.34 -4.70 -4.00
CA ILE A 310 9.60 -4.85 -4.74
C ILE A 310 10.80 -4.74 -3.80
N ARG A 311 10.81 -3.74 -2.92
CA ARG A 311 11.84 -3.60 -1.89
C ARG A 311 11.88 -4.82 -0.98
N GLY A 312 10.73 -5.27 -0.46
CA GLY A 312 10.63 -6.47 0.37
C GLY A 312 11.22 -7.70 -0.31
N ILE A 313 10.91 -7.91 -1.60
CA ILE A 313 11.44 -8.99 -2.43
C ILE A 313 12.97 -8.92 -2.50
N TYR A 314 13.51 -7.73 -2.78
CA TYR A 314 14.95 -7.51 -2.93
C TYR A 314 15.74 -7.77 -1.65
N HIS A 315 15.14 -7.55 -0.49
CA HIS A 315 15.81 -7.69 0.80
C HIS A 315 15.54 -9.03 1.51
N HIS A 316 14.43 -9.72 1.20
CA HIS A 316 13.99 -10.90 1.96
C HIS A 316 13.65 -12.10 1.06
N THR A 317 14.51 -13.12 1.05
CA THR A 317 14.37 -14.30 0.16
C THR A 317 13.08 -15.10 0.39
N PHE A 318 12.65 -15.31 1.63
CA PHE A 318 11.41 -16.05 1.89
C PHE A 318 10.18 -15.25 1.46
N PHE A 319 10.20 -13.93 1.65
CA PHE A 319 9.16 -13.04 1.15
C PHE A 319 9.12 -13.07 -0.38
N ALA A 320 10.27 -13.02 -1.06
CA ALA A 320 10.36 -13.18 -2.52
C ALA A 320 9.71 -14.48 -3.01
N LYS A 321 10.01 -15.60 -2.37
CA LYS A 321 9.38 -16.89 -2.68
C LYS A 321 7.87 -16.87 -2.46
N TRP A 322 7.43 -16.28 -1.35
CA TRP A 322 6.01 -16.15 -1.06
C TRP A 322 5.30 -15.28 -2.10
N CYS A 323 5.89 -14.15 -2.51
CA CYS A 323 5.37 -13.27 -3.55
C CYS A 323 5.20 -14.01 -4.87
N HIS A 324 6.19 -14.80 -5.30
CA HIS A 324 6.08 -15.60 -6.52
C HIS A 324 4.87 -16.56 -6.54
N LEU A 325 4.52 -17.11 -5.38
CA LEU A 325 3.41 -18.06 -5.24
C LEU A 325 2.05 -17.39 -5.07
N ASN A 326 1.99 -16.14 -4.59
CA ASN A 326 0.76 -15.51 -4.11
C ASN A 326 0.44 -14.15 -4.76
N LEU A 327 1.31 -13.65 -5.64
CA LEU A 327 1.13 -12.41 -6.42
C LEU A 327 1.24 -12.71 -7.92
N ASP A 328 0.89 -11.74 -8.74
CA ASP A 328 0.92 -11.85 -10.18
C ASP A 328 2.36 -11.86 -10.77
N SER A 329 2.46 -12.18 -12.06
CA SER A 329 3.72 -12.33 -12.78
C SER A 329 4.52 -11.05 -12.92
N THR A 330 3.95 -9.87 -12.65
CA THR A 330 4.68 -8.59 -12.75
C THR A 330 5.82 -8.49 -11.72
N PHE A 331 5.77 -9.32 -10.68
CA PHE A 331 6.83 -9.40 -9.65
C PHE A 331 7.94 -10.41 -9.99
N TYR A 332 7.78 -11.25 -11.02
CA TYR A 332 8.71 -12.36 -11.27
C TYR A 332 10.13 -11.89 -11.56
N LYS A 333 10.30 -10.82 -12.34
CA LYS A 333 11.63 -10.23 -12.56
C LYS A 333 12.33 -9.82 -11.28
N HIS A 334 11.58 -9.29 -10.30
CA HIS A 334 12.12 -8.89 -9.01
C HIS A 334 12.48 -10.10 -8.14
N VAL A 335 11.69 -11.17 -8.22
CA VAL A 335 11.99 -12.44 -7.54
C VAL A 335 13.25 -13.08 -8.12
N HIS A 336 13.35 -13.17 -9.45
CA HIS A 336 14.52 -13.68 -10.16
C HIS A 336 15.79 -12.91 -9.77
N ALA A 337 15.72 -11.58 -9.68
CA ALA A 337 16.81 -10.74 -9.18
C ALA A 337 17.29 -11.21 -7.79
N ARG A 338 16.36 -11.41 -6.84
CA ARG A 338 16.69 -11.81 -5.47
C ARG A 338 17.40 -13.17 -5.41
N PHE A 339 16.95 -14.16 -6.18
CA PHE A 339 17.58 -15.47 -6.22
C PHE A 339 18.94 -15.44 -6.90
N LEU A 340 19.09 -14.67 -7.98
CA LEU A 340 20.37 -14.42 -8.63
C LEU A 340 21.39 -13.82 -7.66
N MET A 341 21.00 -12.81 -6.88
CA MET A 341 21.85 -12.21 -5.83
C MET A 341 22.25 -13.20 -4.72
N ASN A 342 21.49 -14.30 -4.56
CA ASN A 342 21.84 -15.41 -3.69
C ASN A 342 22.71 -16.48 -4.37
N ASN A 343 23.26 -16.21 -5.56
CA ASN A 343 23.97 -17.17 -6.40
C ASN A 343 23.11 -18.32 -6.95
N ASP A 344 21.79 -18.16 -6.98
CA ASP A 344 20.85 -19.18 -7.45
C ASP A 344 20.34 -18.83 -8.86
N LEU A 345 20.88 -19.53 -9.86
CA LEU A 345 20.46 -19.40 -11.27
C LEU A 345 19.36 -20.39 -11.67
N SER A 346 18.78 -21.15 -10.74
CA SER A 346 17.70 -22.10 -11.08
C SER A 346 16.42 -21.39 -11.53
N TRP A 347 16.28 -20.10 -11.21
CA TRP A 347 15.12 -19.26 -11.53
C TRP A 347 15.26 -18.47 -12.84
N VAL A 348 16.48 -18.35 -13.37
CA VAL A 348 16.75 -17.71 -14.66
C VAL A 348 17.36 -18.76 -15.58
N THR A 349 16.50 -19.34 -16.41
CA THR A 349 16.86 -20.40 -17.35
C THR A 349 16.77 -19.88 -18.78
N ASP A 350 17.30 -20.62 -19.75
CA ASP A 350 17.25 -20.28 -21.17
C ASP A 350 15.81 -20.08 -21.68
N LEU A 351 14.81 -20.67 -20.99
CA LEU A 351 13.38 -20.57 -21.28
C LEU A 351 12.67 -19.40 -20.58
N THR A 352 13.33 -18.68 -19.67
CA THR A 352 12.73 -17.54 -18.98
C THR A 352 12.41 -16.45 -20.01
N PRO A 353 11.16 -15.96 -20.08
CA PRO A 353 10.77 -14.86 -20.98
C PRO A 353 11.57 -13.58 -20.73
N ASP A 354 11.82 -12.82 -21.79
CA ASP A 354 12.66 -11.63 -21.72
C ASP A 354 12.03 -10.52 -20.85
N ASP A 355 10.70 -10.40 -20.83
CA ASP A 355 9.94 -9.49 -19.96
C ASP A 355 10.03 -9.85 -18.46
N GLN A 356 10.54 -11.04 -18.15
CA GLN A 356 10.75 -11.53 -16.78
C GLN A 356 12.22 -11.52 -16.35
N LEU A 357 13.12 -11.00 -17.19
CA LEU A 357 14.52 -10.89 -16.84
C LEU A 357 14.75 -9.73 -15.86
N PRO A 358 15.58 -9.92 -14.82
CA PRO A 358 15.80 -8.89 -13.82
C PRO A 358 16.63 -7.73 -14.35
N GLU A 359 16.20 -6.51 -14.07
CA GLU A 359 16.92 -5.28 -14.45
C GLU A 359 18.04 -4.94 -13.45
N ILE A 360 17.78 -5.05 -12.15
CA ILE A 360 18.74 -4.77 -11.09
C ILE A 360 19.16 -6.09 -10.44
N ILE A 361 20.42 -6.49 -10.63
CA ILE A 361 20.94 -7.79 -10.19
C ILE A 361 22.11 -7.68 -9.19
N TRP A 362 22.39 -6.47 -8.70
CA TRP A 362 23.58 -6.15 -7.89
C TRP A 362 23.29 -5.52 -6.52
N HIS A 363 22.01 -5.28 -6.18
CA HIS A 363 21.60 -4.63 -4.94
C HIS A 363 20.42 -5.40 -4.31
N PRO A 364 20.37 -5.66 -2.98
CA PRO A 364 21.26 -5.13 -1.94
C PRO A 364 22.62 -5.79 -1.85
N ASN A 365 22.74 -6.99 -2.41
CA ASN A 365 23.98 -7.74 -2.36
C ASN A 365 24.39 -8.12 -3.78
N LEU A 366 25.69 -8.06 -4.03
CA LEU A 366 26.28 -8.61 -5.24
C LEU A 366 26.26 -10.14 -5.17
N ALA A 367 25.89 -10.78 -6.28
CA ALA A 367 26.19 -12.19 -6.48
C ALA A 367 27.69 -12.40 -6.69
N SER A 368 28.13 -13.65 -6.67
CA SER A 368 29.50 -14.01 -7.03
C SER A 368 29.77 -13.68 -8.49
N VAL A 369 31.02 -13.33 -8.79
CA VAL A 369 31.47 -13.08 -10.17
C VAL A 369 31.22 -14.28 -11.10
N VAL A 370 31.29 -15.51 -10.56
CA VAL A 370 31.02 -16.75 -11.30
C VAL A 370 29.55 -16.85 -11.70
N THR A 371 28.64 -16.45 -10.81
CA THR A 371 27.20 -16.40 -11.10
C THR A 371 26.91 -15.46 -12.25
N TYR A 372 27.51 -14.27 -12.28
CA TYR A 372 27.31 -13.31 -13.37
C TYR A 372 27.87 -13.81 -14.72
N GLN A 373 29.03 -14.48 -14.69
CA GLN A 373 29.61 -15.10 -15.89
C GLN A 373 28.72 -16.22 -16.44
N GLU A 374 28.20 -17.08 -15.56
CA GLU A 374 27.30 -18.16 -15.95
C GLU A 374 25.93 -17.63 -16.41
N LEU A 375 25.44 -16.55 -15.80
CA LEU A 375 24.23 -15.86 -16.26
C LEU A 375 24.39 -15.36 -17.69
N HIS A 376 25.47 -14.63 -17.99
CA HIS A 376 25.72 -14.15 -19.34
C HIS A 376 25.87 -15.31 -20.34
N ARG A 377 26.50 -16.42 -19.93
CA ARG A 377 26.62 -17.62 -20.77
C ARG A 377 25.24 -18.23 -21.13
N ARG A 378 24.28 -18.21 -20.20
CA ARG A 378 22.91 -18.73 -20.39
C ARG A 378 22.00 -17.74 -21.11
N LYS A 379 22.10 -16.46 -20.75
CA LYS A 379 21.27 -15.36 -21.26
C LYS A 379 22.16 -14.19 -21.69
N PRO A 380 22.75 -14.25 -22.90
CA PRO A 380 23.61 -13.18 -23.41
C PRO A 380 22.92 -11.81 -23.49
N ILE A 381 21.59 -11.77 -23.67
CA ILE A 381 20.78 -10.54 -23.66
C ILE A 381 20.94 -9.72 -22.37
N MET A 382 21.36 -10.35 -21.26
CA MET A 382 21.61 -9.68 -19.98
C MET A 382 23.03 -9.09 -19.84
N GLU A 383 23.77 -8.94 -20.95
CA GLU A 383 25.14 -8.42 -20.93
C GLU A 383 25.25 -7.06 -20.21
N GLU A 384 24.34 -6.12 -20.47
CA GLU A 384 24.34 -4.80 -19.82
C GLU A 384 24.24 -4.93 -18.29
N GLN A 385 23.26 -5.69 -17.79
CA GLN A 385 23.03 -5.87 -16.35
C GLN A 385 24.21 -6.57 -15.69
N VAL A 386 24.81 -7.54 -16.38
CA VAL A 386 26.04 -8.21 -15.93
C VAL A 386 27.20 -7.23 -15.89
N ALA A 387 27.41 -6.42 -16.92
CA ALA A 387 28.46 -5.41 -16.97
C ALA A 387 28.33 -4.39 -15.83
N VAL A 388 27.11 -3.88 -15.59
CA VAL A 388 26.81 -2.98 -14.47
C VAL A 388 27.15 -3.65 -13.14
N ALA A 389 26.71 -4.90 -12.93
CA ALA A 389 27.02 -5.63 -11.70
C ALA A 389 28.53 -5.86 -11.51
N LEU A 390 29.28 -6.14 -12.58
CA LEU A 390 30.74 -6.30 -12.51
C LEU A 390 31.45 -5.00 -12.16
N ALA A 391 31.00 -3.87 -12.71
CA ALA A 391 31.50 -2.54 -12.36
C ALA A 391 31.20 -2.18 -10.90
N LYS A 392 29.95 -2.38 -10.45
CA LYS A 392 29.55 -2.17 -9.05
C LYS A 392 30.31 -3.09 -8.07
N GLY A 393 30.70 -4.29 -8.51
CA GLY A 393 31.53 -5.23 -7.74
C GLY A 393 33.04 -5.01 -7.83
N GLY A 394 33.52 -4.07 -8.63
CA GLY A 394 34.96 -3.78 -8.78
C GLY A 394 35.75 -4.90 -9.48
N TRP A 395 35.10 -5.78 -10.25
CA TRP A 395 35.74 -6.91 -10.94
C TRP A 395 36.21 -6.56 -12.36
N PHE A 396 37.23 -5.70 -12.43
CA PHE A 396 37.71 -5.13 -13.70
C PHE A 396 38.10 -6.18 -14.74
N TRP A 397 38.82 -7.23 -14.35
CA TRP A 397 39.30 -8.25 -15.30
C TRP A 397 38.15 -8.98 -16.00
N GLN A 398 37.07 -9.26 -15.28
CA GLN A 398 35.90 -9.92 -15.82
C GLN A 398 35.08 -8.95 -16.67
N PHE A 399 34.99 -7.68 -16.27
CA PHE A 399 34.38 -6.62 -17.05
C PHE A 399 35.09 -6.39 -18.39
N SER A 400 36.42 -6.24 -18.38
CA SER A 400 37.21 -6.07 -19.61
C SER A 400 37.14 -7.30 -20.52
N LYS A 401 37.02 -8.50 -19.92
CA LYS A 401 36.84 -9.75 -20.68
C LYS A 401 35.45 -9.86 -21.31
N LEU A 402 34.42 -9.42 -20.59
CA LEU A 402 33.05 -9.33 -21.12
C LEU A 402 33.00 -8.38 -22.32
N ASN A 403 33.82 -7.32 -22.29
CA ASN A 403 33.90 -6.31 -23.35
C ASN A 403 32.52 -5.71 -23.68
N PRO A 404 31.78 -5.17 -22.70
CA PRO A 404 30.40 -4.73 -22.88
C PRO A 404 30.29 -3.48 -23.74
N ALA A 405 29.16 -3.29 -24.43
CA ALA A 405 28.87 -2.03 -25.13
C ALA A 405 28.86 -0.83 -24.15
N PRO A 406 29.38 0.34 -24.54
CA PRO A 406 29.42 1.54 -23.70
C PRO A 406 28.05 2.24 -23.65
N THR A 407 27.05 1.61 -23.03
CA THR A 407 25.73 2.23 -22.80
C THR A 407 25.79 3.21 -21.62
N ASP A 408 24.84 4.14 -21.56
CA ASP A 408 24.76 5.14 -20.47
C ASP A 408 24.78 4.50 -19.07
N ARG A 409 24.09 3.36 -18.91
CA ARG A 409 24.04 2.62 -17.64
C ARG A 409 25.37 2.01 -17.25
N VAL A 410 26.09 1.44 -18.23
CA VAL A 410 27.44 0.87 -18.01
C VAL A 410 28.42 1.99 -17.68
N TRP A 411 28.30 3.13 -18.35
CA TRP A 411 29.07 4.35 -18.08
C TRP A 411 28.84 4.91 -16.69
N GLU A 412 27.58 5.04 -16.26
CA GLU A 412 27.23 5.51 -14.92
C GLU A 412 27.81 4.59 -13.85
N ALA A 413 27.68 3.27 -14.04
CA ALA A 413 28.21 2.28 -13.11
C ALA A 413 29.74 2.30 -13.03
N ALA A 414 30.42 2.42 -14.18
CA ALA A 414 31.87 2.51 -14.28
C ALA A 414 32.41 3.80 -13.66
N SER A 415 31.77 4.94 -13.92
CA SER A 415 32.16 6.26 -13.41
C SER A 415 31.97 6.37 -11.90
N GLY A 416 30.94 5.69 -11.37
CA GLY A 416 30.72 5.57 -9.92
C GLY A 416 31.67 4.59 -9.21
N CYS A 417 32.48 3.83 -9.95
CA CYS A 417 33.45 2.90 -9.37
C CYS A 417 34.72 3.64 -8.93
N SER A 418 35.28 3.26 -7.77
CA SER A 418 36.55 3.82 -7.30
C SER A 418 37.75 3.45 -8.18
N ASP A 419 37.64 2.39 -8.97
CA ASP A 419 38.68 1.92 -9.88
C ASP A 419 38.52 2.58 -11.26
N ARG A 420 39.44 3.51 -11.58
CA ARG A 420 39.39 4.29 -12.83
C ARG A 420 39.54 3.45 -14.09
N ARG A 421 40.08 2.24 -13.99
CA ARG A 421 40.30 1.36 -15.16
C ARG A 421 38.99 1.06 -15.90
N PHE A 422 37.85 1.05 -15.21
CA PHE A 422 36.55 0.84 -15.84
C PHE A 422 36.18 1.97 -16.80
N ALA A 423 36.27 3.23 -16.35
CA ALA A 423 35.98 4.40 -17.18
C ALA A 423 36.99 4.52 -18.33
N GLU A 424 38.28 4.38 -18.05
CA GLU A 424 39.35 4.42 -19.07
C GLU A 424 39.17 3.35 -20.16
N PHE A 425 38.68 2.16 -19.80
CA PHE A 425 38.38 1.10 -20.75
C PHE A 425 37.23 1.48 -21.70
N LEU A 426 36.18 2.11 -21.18
CA LEU A 426 35.04 2.56 -21.98
C LEU A 426 35.40 3.77 -22.86
N ASP A 427 36.18 4.73 -22.35
CA ASP A 427 36.68 5.90 -23.11
C ASP A 427 37.44 5.45 -24.36
N LYS A 428 38.34 4.47 -24.17
CA LYS A 428 39.12 3.90 -25.26
C LYS A 428 38.22 3.21 -26.28
N LYS A 429 37.24 2.45 -25.81
CA LYS A 429 36.32 1.69 -26.68
C LYS A 429 35.43 2.63 -27.49
N GLU A 430 34.93 3.71 -26.89
CA GLU A 430 34.14 4.71 -27.60
C GLU A 430 34.96 5.44 -28.66
N SER A 431 36.21 5.79 -28.34
CA SER A 431 37.16 6.37 -29.30
C SER A 431 37.45 5.43 -30.49
N GLU A 432 37.48 4.12 -30.26
CA GLU A 432 37.65 3.10 -31.30
C GLU A 432 36.37 2.91 -32.16
N MET A 433 35.19 3.13 -31.60
CA MET A 433 33.91 3.08 -32.31
C MET A 433 33.62 4.36 -33.13
N GLN A 434 34.20 5.50 -32.76
CA GLN A 434 34.04 6.79 -33.46
C GLN A 434 35.01 6.98 -34.66
N VAL A 435 35.69 5.94 -35.13
CA VAL A 435 36.49 5.99 -36.38
C VAL A 435 35.54 6.10 -37.60
N PRO A 436 35.80 6.96 -38.60
CA PRO A 436 34.76 7.46 -39.51
C PRO A 436 34.21 6.39 -40.46
N MET A 437 32.89 6.23 -40.48
CA MET A 437 32.14 5.62 -41.58
C MET A 437 32.01 6.65 -42.72
N ASP A 438 32.13 6.17 -43.96
CA ASP A 438 32.08 6.93 -45.22
C ASP A 438 30.73 7.69 -45.35
N PRO A 439 30.67 8.95 -45.85
CA PRO A 439 29.47 9.79 -45.80
C PRO A 439 28.29 9.38 -46.71
N GLU A 440 28.33 8.23 -47.39
CA GLU A 440 27.33 7.88 -48.42
C GLU A 440 26.18 6.96 -47.95
N ASP A 441 26.21 6.40 -46.74
CA ASP A 441 25.18 5.43 -46.30
C ASP A 441 24.00 6.02 -45.49
N PHE A 442 23.89 7.35 -45.40
CA PHE A 442 22.80 8.03 -44.69
C PHE A 442 21.51 8.13 -45.52
N GLN A 443 20.95 6.99 -45.91
CA GLN A 443 19.53 6.91 -46.32
C GLN A 443 19.03 5.47 -46.29
N ARG A 444 18.53 5.01 -45.12
CA ARG A 444 17.24 4.29 -45.00
C ARG A 444 16.88 3.89 -43.58
N ASP A 445 15.59 4.10 -43.32
CA ASP A 445 14.70 3.43 -42.35
C ASP A 445 14.70 3.87 -40.87
N ASN A 446 14.06 5.02 -40.64
CA ASN A 446 13.26 5.24 -39.43
C ASN A 446 11.85 4.72 -39.68
N SER A 447 11.60 3.45 -39.37
CA SER A 447 10.25 2.96 -39.09
C SER A 447 10.32 1.77 -38.14
N LEU A 448 9.91 1.99 -36.89
CA LEU A 448 9.32 0.99 -36.00
C LEU A 448 8.65 1.75 -34.85
N ASP A 449 7.43 2.20 -35.15
CA ASP A 449 6.41 2.44 -34.14
C ASP A 449 6.15 1.15 -33.37
N GLY A 450 6.08 1.25 -32.05
CA GLY A 450 5.81 0.14 -31.15
C GLY A 450 5.71 0.64 -29.72
N GLU A 451 4.54 1.20 -29.40
CA GLU A 451 4.18 1.71 -28.09
C GLU A 451 4.45 0.74 -26.93
N THR A 452 4.96 1.27 -25.82
CA THR A 452 4.49 0.89 -24.48
C THR A 452 4.69 2.09 -23.54
N TYR A 453 3.69 2.97 -23.46
CA TYR A 453 3.59 3.96 -22.38
C TYR A 453 3.20 3.25 -21.09
N VAL A 454 4.18 3.02 -20.21
CA VAL A 454 3.97 2.75 -18.79
C VAL A 454 4.75 3.81 -18.06
N ILE A 455 4.05 4.58 -17.22
CA ILE A 455 4.52 5.64 -16.32
C ILE A 455 6.05 5.66 -16.19
N SER A 456 6.62 6.65 -16.88
CA SER A 456 8.02 7.05 -16.99
C SER A 456 9.03 6.20 -16.21
N SER A 457 9.68 5.33 -16.96
CA SER A 457 11.03 4.86 -16.64
C SER A 457 11.96 6.03 -16.25
N GLU A 458 11.77 7.24 -16.81
CA GLU A 458 12.47 8.48 -16.44
C GLU A 458 12.35 8.91 -14.97
N TYR A 459 11.27 8.58 -14.25
CA TYR A 459 11.15 8.88 -12.81
C TYR A 459 11.86 7.85 -11.92
N LEU A 460 12.17 6.67 -12.45
CA LEU A 460 12.88 5.61 -11.74
C LEU A 460 14.40 5.74 -11.89
N PHE A 461 14.91 6.54 -12.82
CA PHE A 461 16.34 6.54 -13.19
C PHE A 461 17.25 7.45 -12.36
N GLN A 462 16.71 8.33 -11.51
CA GLN A 462 17.55 9.18 -10.65
C GLN A 462 17.58 8.63 -9.23
N ASP A 463 18.61 7.82 -8.96
CA ASP A 463 19.08 7.40 -7.64
C ASP A 463 18.22 6.35 -6.91
N HIS A 464 18.24 5.12 -7.44
CA HIS A 464 17.68 3.94 -6.79
C HIS A 464 18.25 3.65 -5.39
N SER A 465 19.38 4.24 -4.96
CA SER A 465 19.99 3.96 -3.65
C SER A 465 19.06 4.25 -2.47
N LEU A 466 18.05 5.10 -2.69
CA LEU A 466 17.11 5.57 -1.68
C LEU A 466 15.93 4.61 -1.42
N LEU A 467 15.45 3.88 -2.43
CA LEU A 467 14.48 2.76 -2.29
C LEU A 467 15.04 1.58 -1.48
N TYR A 468 16.33 1.61 -1.29
CA TYR A 468 17.15 0.49 -0.91
C TYR A 468 17.90 0.73 0.41
N ARG A 469 17.83 1.96 0.92
CA ARG A 469 18.32 2.35 2.23
C ARG A 469 17.36 1.90 3.34
N GLU A 470 17.89 1.63 4.53
CA GLU A 470 17.05 1.44 5.71
C GLU A 470 16.36 2.75 6.11
N LEU A 471 15.04 2.69 6.36
CA LEU A 471 14.29 3.81 6.94
C LEU A 471 14.70 4.00 8.40
N SER A 472 15.08 5.22 8.76
CA SER A 472 15.33 5.63 10.14
C SER A 472 14.07 6.22 10.78
N LEU A 473 14.05 6.36 12.11
CA LEU A 473 12.96 7.05 12.83
C LEU A 473 12.84 8.53 12.39
N HIS A 474 13.96 9.14 12.00
CA HIS A 474 13.98 10.49 11.44
C HIS A 474 13.21 10.55 10.10
N ASP A 475 13.37 9.53 9.25
CA ASP A 475 12.63 9.43 7.98
C ASP A 475 11.12 9.22 8.20
N LEU A 476 10.71 8.79 9.40
CA LEU A 476 9.32 8.69 9.83
C LEU A 476 8.82 9.93 10.60
N GLY A 477 9.60 11.02 10.61
CA GLY A 477 9.21 12.30 11.21
C GLY A 477 9.40 12.40 12.73
N VAL A 478 10.16 11.49 13.36
CA VAL A 478 10.51 11.58 14.79
C VAL A 478 11.65 12.58 14.96
N GLU A 479 11.35 13.78 15.47
CA GLU A 479 12.36 14.84 15.68
C GLU A 479 13.40 14.46 16.75
N SER A 480 14.68 14.70 16.43
CA SER A 480 15.79 14.64 17.40
C SER A 480 15.87 15.96 18.19
N PRO A 481 16.03 15.94 19.53
CA PRO A 481 16.14 17.16 20.33
C PRO A 481 17.35 18.06 20.00
N PHE A 482 18.32 17.56 19.22
CA PHE A 482 19.58 18.28 18.93
C PHE A 482 19.52 19.19 17.70
N GLU A 483 18.48 19.11 16.86
CA GLU A 483 18.39 19.88 15.61
C GLU A 483 17.72 21.25 15.75
N GLN A 484 17.30 21.61 16.97
CA GLN A 484 16.73 22.94 17.24
C GLN A 484 17.76 24.08 17.24
N LEU A 485 19.07 23.77 17.13
CA LEU A 485 20.17 24.74 17.25
C LEU A 485 20.85 25.14 15.93
N GLU A 486 20.53 24.51 14.78
CA GLU A 486 21.26 24.77 13.51
C GLU A 486 20.41 25.36 12.37
N ARG A 487 19.22 25.91 12.64
CA ARG A 487 18.41 26.59 11.60
C ARG A 487 18.58 28.11 11.60
N GLU A 488 19.76 28.58 11.19
CA GLU A 488 19.88 29.89 10.53
C GLU A 488 20.81 29.78 9.31
N GLY A 489 20.20 29.73 8.12
CA GLY A 489 20.87 30.07 6.87
C GLY A 489 21.60 28.95 6.13
N LYS A 490 20.84 28.13 5.39
CA LYS A 490 21.21 27.61 4.06
C LYS A 490 20.01 26.87 3.45
N GLY A 491 19.51 27.40 2.32
CA GLY A 491 18.47 26.75 1.53
C GLY A 491 19.03 25.48 0.88
N LEU A 492 18.40 24.34 1.15
CA LEU A 492 18.63 23.09 0.45
C LEU A 492 17.47 22.88 -0.53
N SER A 493 17.79 23.09 -1.80
CA SER A 493 17.02 22.65 -2.96
C SER A 493 17.84 21.56 -3.68
N SER A 494 17.13 20.52 -4.10
CA SER A 494 17.54 19.36 -4.93
C SER A 494 18.16 18.15 -4.22
N ALA A 495 17.72 16.97 -4.70
CA ALA A 495 18.01 15.58 -4.30
C ALA A 495 17.12 14.91 -3.22
N ILE A 496 16.26 15.67 -2.52
CA ILE A 496 15.22 15.16 -1.57
C ILE A 496 13.93 14.69 -2.29
N GLY A 497 13.79 14.94 -3.59
CA GLY A 497 12.62 14.47 -4.38
C GLY A 497 12.47 12.94 -4.47
N THR A 498 13.55 12.18 -4.26
CA THR A 498 13.57 10.75 -4.64
C THR A 498 13.32 9.79 -3.48
N ILE A 499 13.70 10.11 -2.22
CA ILE A 499 12.94 9.62 -1.05
C ILE A 499 11.56 10.32 -0.99
N GLY A 500 11.49 11.54 -1.52
CA GLY A 500 10.34 12.45 -1.46
C GLY A 500 9.03 11.90 -2.03
N PHE A 501 9.07 10.95 -2.97
CA PHE A 501 7.88 10.19 -3.40
C PHE A 501 7.65 8.90 -2.61
N LEU A 502 8.75 8.24 -2.23
CA LEU A 502 8.84 7.04 -1.40
C LEU A 502 8.11 7.20 -0.06
N LEU A 503 8.18 8.40 0.46
CA LEU A 503 7.47 8.85 1.62
C LEU A 503 6.35 9.84 1.28
N LEU A 504 5.95 10.22 0.06
CA LEU A 504 4.85 11.22 -0.13
C LEU A 504 3.50 10.76 0.47
N HIS A 505 3.35 9.46 0.74
CA HIS A 505 2.23 8.90 1.51
C HIS A 505 2.50 8.77 3.02
N VAL A 506 3.76 8.92 3.46
CA VAL A 506 4.21 9.05 4.85
C VAL A 506 4.57 10.52 5.21
N SER A 507 4.62 11.43 4.22
CA SER A 507 5.30 12.74 4.22
C SER A 507 4.41 13.91 3.88
N VAL A 508 3.11 13.79 4.08
CA VAL A 508 2.44 15.01 4.45
C VAL A 508 1.86 14.83 5.86
N THR A 509 2.66 15.28 6.82
CA THR A 509 2.22 15.63 8.16
C THR A 509 3.23 16.61 8.71
N PRO A 510 2.80 17.74 9.31
CA PRO A 510 3.65 18.56 10.14
C PRO A 510 3.84 17.87 11.50
N ARG A 511 5.11 17.67 11.89
CA ARG A 511 5.59 17.57 13.28
C ARG A 511 4.96 16.48 14.17
N ILE A 512 5.69 15.39 14.37
CA ILE A 512 5.54 14.58 15.58
C ILE A 512 6.02 15.44 16.75
N GLN A 513 5.11 16.09 17.47
CA GLN A 513 5.44 16.59 18.81
C GLN A 513 5.47 15.41 19.77
N VAL A 514 6.69 14.98 20.10
CA VAL A 514 6.92 14.08 21.23
C VAL A 514 6.59 14.85 22.51
N PRO A 515 5.85 14.27 23.48
CA PRO A 515 5.66 14.88 24.80
C PRO A 515 7.03 15.24 25.42
N GLN A 516 7.11 16.41 26.06
CA GLN A 516 8.35 17.04 26.58
C GLN A 516 9.16 16.19 27.59
N ASP A 517 8.71 14.98 27.91
CA ASP A 517 9.20 14.18 29.02
C ASP A 517 10.13 13.03 28.55
N CYS A 518 10.32 12.86 27.24
CA CYS A 518 11.25 11.87 26.69
C CYS A 518 12.67 12.43 26.59
N VAL A 519 13.47 12.22 27.63
CA VAL A 519 14.93 12.47 27.59
C VAL A 519 15.58 11.40 26.71
N TYR A 520 15.94 11.77 25.47
CA TYR A 520 16.73 10.92 24.59
C TYR A 520 18.12 10.68 25.20
N MET A 521 18.50 9.42 25.44
CA MET A 521 19.83 9.05 25.94
C MET A 521 20.72 8.52 24.81
N ASP A 522 21.87 9.15 24.63
CA ASP A 522 22.89 8.78 23.65
C ASP A 522 23.55 7.43 24.00
N LEU A 523 23.30 6.41 23.17
CA LEU A 523 23.90 5.09 23.28
C LEU A 523 25.43 5.11 23.14
N VAL A 524 26.00 6.04 22.38
CA VAL A 524 27.46 6.20 22.26
C VAL A 524 28.05 6.66 23.60
N THR A 525 27.34 7.55 24.31
CA THR A 525 27.70 7.96 25.67
C THR A 525 27.52 6.83 26.68
N VAL A 526 26.47 6.01 26.58
CA VAL A 526 26.24 4.85 27.47
C VAL A 526 27.36 3.80 27.34
N TYR A 527 27.83 3.52 26.13
CA TYR A 527 28.89 2.54 25.89
C TYR A 527 30.30 3.09 26.10
N ARG A 528 30.57 4.38 25.85
CA ARG A 528 31.90 4.99 26.10
C ARG A 528 32.12 5.47 27.54
N ARG A 529 31.07 5.89 28.25
CA ARG A 529 31.14 6.40 29.63
C ARG A 529 30.59 5.39 30.64
N GLY A 530 30.84 4.10 30.39
CA GLY A 530 30.40 2.98 31.24
C GLY A 530 30.51 3.17 32.77
N PRO A 531 31.46 3.91 33.35
CA PRO A 531 31.48 4.10 34.80
C PRO A 531 30.52 5.19 35.36
N TYR A 532 29.81 5.97 34.53
CA TYR A 532 29.00 7.12 34.97
C TYR A 532 27.49 7.03 34.65
N VAL A 533 27.00 5.87 34.20
CA VAL A 533 25.57 5.63 33.99
C VAL A 533 24.95 5.08 35.29
N SER A 534 23.84 5.65 35.73
CA SER A 534 23.20 5.27 36.99
C SER A 534 22.75 3.79 36.96
N PRO A 535 22.74 3.08 38.11
CA PRO A 535 22.25 1.71 38.19
C PRO A 535 20.82 1.53 37.70
N GLU A 536 19.94 2.51 37.95
CA GLU A 536 18.56 2.55 37.49
C GLU A 536 18.44 2.56 35.95
N ASP A 537 19.28 3.33 35.27
CA ASP A 537 19.23 3.43 33.79
C ASP A 537 19.74 2.14 33.12
N ARG A 538 20.75 1.48 33.72
CA ARG A 538 21.20 0.16 33.27
C ARG A 538 20.14 -0.92 33.41
N LYS A 539 19.34 -0.85 34.48
CA LYS A 539 18.22 -1.78 34.73
C LYS A 539 17.10 -1.59 33.71
N ARG A 540 16.79 -0.35 33.33
CA ARG A 540 15.82 -0.03 32.27
C ARG A 540 16.25 -0.56 30.90
N LEU A 541 17.55 -0.62 30.64
CA LEU A 541 18.14 -1.10 29.38
C LEU A 541 18.37 -2.62 29.35
N GLY A 542 18.03 -3.37 30.41
CA GLY A 542 18.22 -4.82 30.47
C GLY A 542 19.69 -5.28 30.49
N CYS A 543 20.64 -4.38 30.78
CA CYS A 543 22.07 -4.70 30.77
C CYS A 543 22.58 -5.07 32.18
N TRP A 544 22.56 -6.35 32.59
CA TRP A 544 23.30 -6.85 33.78
C TRP A 544 23.65 -8.36 33.71
N PRO A 545 24.75 -8.84 34.37
CA PRO A 545 25.71 -8.09 35.20
C PRO A 545 27.11 -7.78 34.62
N ASP A 546 27.59 -6.60 35.01
CA ASP A 546 28.95 -6.12 35.33
C ASP A 546 30.18 -6.66 34.55
N PRO A 547 30.84 -5.84 33.70
CA PRO A 547 32.08 -6.20 33.02
C PRO A 547 33.31 -6.31 33.95
N HIS A 548 33.20 -5.98 35.24
CA HIS A 548 34.32 -6.04 36.19
C HIS A 548 34.34 -7.26 37.12
N ARG A 549 33.47 -8.25 36.93
CA ARG A 549 33.68 -9.55 37.59
C ARG A 549 34.80 -10.30 36.87
N PRO A 550 35.93 -10.66 37.51
CA PRO A 550 36.93 -11.50 36.87
C PRO A 550 36.27 -12.82 36.45
N PRO A 551 36.66 -13.42 35.31
CA PRO A 551 36.11 -14.70 34.88
C PRO A 551 36.55 -15.78 35.89
N GLY A 552 35.66 -16.06 36.85
CA GLY A 552 35.83 -17.12 37.83
C GLY A 552 35.74 -18.48 37.15
N GLY A 553 36.89 -18.98 36.69
CA GLY A 553 37.24 -20.40 36.63
C GLY A 553 36.39 -21.30 35.74
N TYR A 554 36.90 -21.56 34.53
CA TYR A 554 36.70 -22.85 33.87
C TYR A 554 37.12 -23.98 34.82
N ARG A 555 36.16 -24.67 35.45
CA ARG A 555 36.41 -25.97 36.07
C ARG A 555 36.39 -27.04 34.98
N ARG A 556 37.54 -27.68 34.80
CA ARG A 556 37.75 -28.88 33.98
C ARG A 556 36.69 -29.95 34.26
N LEU A 557 36.23 -30.57 33.18
CA LEU A 557 35.68 -31.92 33.15
C LEU A 557 36.61 -32.87 33.93
N GLY A 558 36.08 -33.49 34.98
CA GLY A 558 36.68 -34.60 35.70
C GLY A 558 35.63 -35.67 35.88
N ASN A 559 35.90 -36.85 35.33
CA ASN A 559 35.12 -38.07 35.46
C ASN A 559 34.95 -38.50 36.93
N GLY A 560 33.77 -39.05 37.24
CA GLY A 560 33.55 -40.19 38.14
C GLY A 560 33.74 -39.98 39.65
N HIS A 561 32.63 -39.92 40.40
CA HIS A 561 32.22 -41.02 41.29
C HIS A 561 30.85 -40.75 41.92
N GLU A 562 30.22 -41.86 42.28
CA GLU A 562 28.90 -42.07 42.89
C GLU A 562 28.51 -41.14 44.05
N GLY A 563 27.21 -40.88 44.17
CA GLY A 563 26.60 -40.29 45.36
C GLY A 563 25.10 -40.03 45.18
N THR A 564 24.29 -40.92 45.73
CA THR A 564 22.82 -40.91 45.87
C THR A 564 22.27 -39.71 46.67
N PHE A 565 20.92 -39.62 46.69
CA PHE A 565 20.02 -38.72 47.45
C PHE A 565 19.64 -37.41 46.73
N ALA A 566 18.40 -36.94 46.69
CA ALA A 566 17.06 -37.45 47.00
C ALA A 566 16.05 -36.43 46.42
N GLU A 567 14.82 -36.89 46.30
CA GLU A 567 13.53 -36.24 46.04
C GLU A 567 13.29 -34.74 46.36
N GLY A 568 12.35 -34.17 45.60
CA GLY A 568 11.52 -32.99 45.92
C GLY A 568 11.71 -31.84 44.92
N GLY A 569 10.74 -31.33 44.17
CA GLY A 569 9.29 -31.33 44.30
C GLY A 569 8.78 -29.88 44.39
N ARG A 570 8.14 -29.39 43.32
CA ARG A 570 7.26 -28.19 43.20
C ARG A 570 7.92 -26.82 43.51
N THR A 571 7.58 -25.70 42.88
CA THR A 571 6.31 -25.22 42.29
C THR A 571 6.51 -24.57 40.93
#